data_AF-A0A0J6VWN8-F1
#
_entry.id   AF-A0A0J6VWN8-F1
#
_cell.length_a   1.000
_cell.length_b   1.000
_cell.length_c   1.000
_cell.angle_alpha   90.00
_cell.angle_beta   90.00
_cell.angle_gamma   90.00
#
_symmetry.space_group_name_H-M   'P 1'
#
loop_
_entity.id
_entity.type
_entity.pdbx_description
1 polymer ?
#
loop_
_entity_poly.entity_id
_entity_poly.type
_entity_poly.pdbx_seq_one_letter_code
_entity_poly.pdbx_strand_id
1 'polypeptide(L)'
;MSTKAHHEQASLFSDDTSTRRHPRHVLSYGLGLDSTAVLLRWLTDPSSRDFDLSDLVVITAMTGDEFSATGADVERYVLPELRRHRVRFVQVGRHQLLTTAAGEGITTFSDTTEPDRLFVEGAYALSTEMLTAGTLPQRGGARKCSARAKGAVLDPVIARLTGGQPYQHYVGFEVDEMGRAERDAAYNTAARTGRYPLM
;
A
#
# COMPACT_ATOMS: atom_id res chain seq x y z
N MET A 1 38.88 33.44 3.17
CA MET A 1 38.55 32.01 3.33
C MET A 1 37.21 31.90 4.05
N SER A 2 36.14 31.53 3.33
CA SER A 2 35.02 30.74 3.85
C SER A 2 34.03 30.55 2.70
N THR A 3 34.16 29.43 2.00
CA THR A 3 33.29 29.05 0.88
C THR A 3 32.13 28.26 1.46
N LYS A 4 30.91 28.76 1.29
CA LYS A 4 29.67 28.08 1.68
C LYS A 4 29.57 26.75 0.92
N ALA A 5 29.57 25.65 1.66
CA ALA A 5 29.24 24.34 1.12
C ALA A 5 27.73 24.29 0.86
N HIS A 6 27.36 24.41 -0.42
CA HIS A 6 26.03 24.04 -0.89
C HIS A 6 25.87 22.53 -0.71
N HIS A 7 24.92 22.13 0.12
CA HIS A 7 24.49 20.74 0.24
C HIS A 7 23.68 20.41 -1.02
N GLU A 8 24.32 19.75 -1.97
CA GLU A 8 23.70 19.24 -3.18
C GLU A 8 22.68 18.17 -2.79
N GLN A 9 21.38 18.48 -2.91
CA GLN A 9 20.32 17.48 -2.87
C GLN A 9 20.47 16.59 -4.10
N ALA A 10 21.22 15.50 -3.95
CA ALA A 10 21.24 14.42 -4.91
C ALA A 10 19.80 13.91 -5.10
N SER A 11 19.34 13.96 -6.35
CA SER A 11 18.04 13.44 -6.81
C SER A 11 17.80 12.04 -6.25
N LEU A 12 16.80 11.90 -5.37
CA LEU A 12 16.30 10.63 -4.81
C LEU A 12 15.50 9.81 -5.84
N PHE A 13 15.43 10.26 -7.09
CA PHE A 13 14.83 9.52 -8.18
C PHE A 13 15.94 8.88 -9.00
N SER A 14 16.29 7.65 -8.63
CA SER A 14 16.96 6.75 -9.56
C SER A 14 16.00 6.50 -10.73
N ASP A 15 16.35 7.03 -11.89
CA ASP A 15 15.71 6.81 -13.19
C ASP A 15 15.76 5.33 -13.60
N ASP A 16 14.85 4.50 -13.07
CA ASP A 16 14.55 3.17 -13.62
C ASP A 16 13.06 2.81 -13.48
N THR A 17 12.19 3.74 -13.86
CA THR A 17 10.74 3.49 -14.02
C THR A 17 10.32 3.39 -15.49
N SER A 18 11.16 3.81 -16.45
CA SER A 18 10.82 3.79 -17.88
C SER A 18 10.79 2.39 -18.50
N THR A 19 11.41 1.39 -17.85
CA THR A 19 11.51 0.01 -18.33
C THR A 19 10.52 -0.94 -17.63
N ARG A 20 9.89 -0.51 -16.53
CA ARG A 20 9.01 -1.36 -15.73
C ARG A 20 7.60 -1.42 -16.33
N ARG A 21 7.12 -2.64 -16.59
CA ARG A 21 5.72 -2.87 -16.99
C ARG A 21 4.77 -2.34 -15.91
N HIS A 22 3.70 -1.68 -16.36
CA HIS A 22 2.59 -1.30 -15.50
C HIS A 22 1.87 -2.56 -14.99
N PRO A 23 1.69 -2.72 -13.67
CA PRO A 23 1.00 -3.87 -13.11
C PRO A 23 -0.47 -3.84 -13.52
N ARG A 24 -1.01 -5.01 -13.85
CA ARG A 24 -2.44 -5.20 -14.16
C ARG A 24 -3.22 -5.64 -12.93
N HIS A 25 -2.52 -6.10 -11.89
CA HIS A 25 -3.09 -6.60 -10.66
C HIS A 25 -2.48 -5.84 -9.48
N VAL A 26 -3.32 -5.22 -8.67
CA VAL A 26 -2.90 -4.42 -7.51
C VAL A 26 -3.60 -4.96 -6.28
N LEU A 27 -2.85 -5.55 -5.33
CA LEU A 27 -3.40 -5.97 -4.04
C LEU A 27 -3.13 -4.89 -2.99
N SER A 28 -4.20 -4.28 -2.48
CA SER A 28 -4.12 -3.43 -1.29
C SER A 28 -3.95 -4.31 -0.05
N TYR A 29 -2.72 -4.41 0.44
CA TYR A 29 -2.35 -5.24 1.57
C TYR A 29 -2.46 -4.45 2.89
N GLY A 30 -3.51 -4.75 3.65
CA GLY A 30 -3.85 -4.04 4.88
C GLY A 30 -3.14 -4.53 6.14
N LEU A 31 -2.24 -5.53 6.01
CA LEU A 31 -1.57 -6.25 7.10
C LEU A 31 -2.53 -7.05 8.02
N GLY A 32 -3.80 -7.16 7.63
CA GLY A 32 -4.81 -7.94 8.35
C GLY A 32 -4.85 -9.39 7.87
N LEU A 33 -5.59 -10.22 8.62
CA LEU A 33 -5.78 -11.65 8.35
C LEU A 33 -6.22 -11.91 6.91
N ASP A 34 -7.30 -11.28 6.46
CA ASP A 34 -7.95 -11.53 5.17
C ASP A 34 -7.03 -11.23 3.99
N SER A 35 -6.44 -10.04 3.97
CA SER A 35 -5.48 -9.65 2.93
C SER A 35 -4.20 -10.50 2.96
N THR A 36 -3.79 -11.00 4.13
CA THR A 36 -2.64 -11.91 4.26
C THR A 36 -2.99 -13.29 3.71
N ALA A 37 -4.19 -13.80 4.01
CA ALA A 37 -4.67 -15.09 3.52
C ALA A 37 -4.77 -15.11 2.00
N VAL A 38 -5.34 -14.06 1.38
CA VAL A 38 -5.38 -13.90 -0.09
C VAL A 38 -3.97 -13.92 -0.67
N LEU A 39 -3.07 -13.09 -0.12
CA LEU A 39 -1.70 -12.98 -0.61
C LEU A 39 -0.97 -14.32 -0.56
N LEU A 40 -0.92 -14.95 0.62
CA LEU A 40 -0.22 -16.22 0.80
C LEU A 40 -0.82 -17.31 -0.08
N ARG A 41 -2.15 -17.38 -0.20
CA ARG A 41 -2.80 -18.34 -1.11
C ARG A 41 -2.35 -18.18 -2.55
N TRP A 42 -2.30 -16.95 -3.07
CA TRP A 42 -1.83 -16.70 -4.44
C TRP A 42 -0.35 -17.02 -4.66
N LEU A 43 0.48 -16.86 -3.63
CA LEU A 43 1.90 -17.22 -3.68
C LEU A 43 2.07 -18.74 -3.71
N THR A 44 1.36 -19.47 -2.84
CA THR A 44 1.59 -20.90 -2.61
C THR A 44 0.74 -21.83 -3.47
N ASP A 45 -0.43 -21.38 -3.93
CA ASP A 45 -1.36 -22.15 -4.76
C ASP A 45 -1.63 -21.41 -6.08
N PRO A 46 -0.87 -21.71 -7.16
CA PRO A 46 -1.08 -21.08 -8.46
C PRO A 46 -2.48 -21.28 -9.04
N SER A 47 -3.20 -22.34 -8.65
CA SER A 47 -4.57 -22.60 -9.15
C SER A 47 -5.61 -21.62 -8.61
N SER A 48 -5.25 -20.86 -7.57
CA SER A 48 -6.11 -19.84 -6.94
C SER A 48 -6.11 -18.48 -7.65
N ARG A 49 -5.38 -18.34 -8.76
CA ARG A 49 -5.30 -17.12 -9.58
C ARG A 49 -5.18 -17.46 -11.06
N ASP A 50 -5.60 -16.51 -11.90
CA ASP A 50 -5.58 -16.59 -13.36
C ASP A 50 -4.54 -15.65 -14.02
N PHE A 51 -3.66 -15.05 -13.21
CA PHE A 51 -2.65 -14.08 -13.65
C PHE A 51 -1.25 -14.45 -13.17
N ASP A 52 -0.19 -13.95 -13.83
CA ASP A 52 1.20 -14.12 -13.40
C ASP A 52 1.56 -13.16 -12.24
N LEU A 53 2.33 -13.64 -11.27
CA LEU A 53 2.84 -12.82 -10.17
C LEU A 53 3.73 -11.67 -10.63
N SER A 54 4.35 -11.76 -11.82
CA SER A 54 5.10 -10.66 -12.40
C SER A 54 4.24 -9.44 -12.72
N ASP A 55 2.92 -9.63 -12.91
CA ASP A 55 1.96 -8.57 -13.18
C ASP A 55 1.26 -8.05 -11.90
N LEU A 56 1.59 -8.65 -10.74
CA LEU A 56 1.07 -8.28 -9.43
C LEU A 56 2.00 -7.27 -8.75
N VAL A 57 1.40 -6.20 -8.25
CA VAL A 57 2.00 -5.35 -7.22
C VAL A 57 1.20 -5.48 -5.93
N VAL A 58 1.90 -5.68 -4.83
CA VAL A 58 1.34 -5.64 -3.48
C VAL A 58 1.69 -4.28 -2.90
N ILE A 59 0.69 -3.55 -2.40
CA ILE A 59 0.90 -2.20 -1.87
C ILE A 59 0.30 -2.05 -0.47
N THR A 60 1.06 -1.45 0.44
CA THR A 60 0.61 -1.12 1.79
C THR A 60 0.78 0.38 2.05
N ALA A 61 -0.27 1.00 2.60
CA ALA A 61 -0.20 2.34 3.18
C ALA A 61 -0.01 2.26 4.70
N MET A 62 1.19 2.62 5.15
CA MET A 62 1.56 2.73 6.56
C MET A 62 0.93 3.99 7.15
N THR A 63 0.34 3.81 8.33
CA THR A 63 -0.30 4.86 9.11
C THR A 63 0.59 5.37 10.24
N GLY A 64 1.71 4.70 10.52
CA GLY A 64 2.64 5.03 11.61
C GLY A 64 2.15 4.59 13.00
N ASP A 65 1.04 3.85 13.04
CA ASP A 65 0.43 3.32 14.28
C ASP A 65 0.09 1.82 14.11
N GLU A 66 0.79 1.14 13.21
CA GLU A 66 0.71 -0.31 13.06
C GLU A 66 1.13 -1.02 14.36
N PHE A 67 0.50 -2.16 14.66
CA PHE A 67 0.90 -2.96 15.82
C PHE A 67 2.27 -3.60 15.56
N SER A 68 3.20 -3.45 16.52
CA SER A 68 4.54 -4.03 16.43
C SER A 68 4.53 -5.55 16.24
N ALA A 69 3.58 -6.25 16.88
CA ALA A 69 3.39 -7.68 16.70
C ALA A 69 3.00 -8.04 15.25
N THR A 70 2.10 -7.26 14.64
CA THR A 70 1.74 -7.44 13.22
C THR A 70 2.95 -7.20 12.32
N GLY A 71 3.75 -6.16 12.60
CA GLY A 71 5.00 -5.92 11.88
C GLY A 71 5.95 -7.11 11.94
N ALA A 72 6.19 -7.64 13.15
CA ALA A 72 7.07 -8.78 13.36
C ALA A 72 6.57 -10.05 12.64
N ASP A 73 5.26 -10.33 12.65
CA ASP A 73 4.69 -11.48 11.95
C ASP A 73 4.82 -11.35 10.43
N VAL A 74 4.57 -10.15 9.88
CA VAL A 74 4.70 -9.90 8.43
C VAL A 74 6.16 -10.05 7.99
N GLU A 75 7.11 -9.47 8.72
CA GLU A 75 8.54 -9.62 8.43
C GLU A 75 8.99 -11.07 8.50
N ARG A 76 8.47 -11.83 9.48
CA ARG A 76 8.85 -13.22 9.69
C ARG A 76 8.25 -14.19 8.66
N TYR A 77 6.99 -13.99 8.27
CA TYR A 77 6.24 -15.00 7.50
C TYR A 77 5.84 -14.55 6.10
N VAL A 78 5.65 -13.26 5.85
CA VAL A 78 5.11 -12.76 4.57
C VAL A 78 6.21 -12.24 3.66
N LEU A 79 7.14 -11.42 4.18
CA LEU A 79 8.22 -10.86 3.36
C LEU A 79 9.13 -11.94 2.73
N PRO A 80 9.48 -13.05 3.42
CA PRO A 80 10.24 -14.13 2.80
C PRO A 80 9.53 -14.75 1.60
N GLU A 81 8.20 -14.92 1.66
CA GLU A 81 7.41 -15.48 0.56
C GLU A 81 7.33 -14.48 -0.62
N LEU A 82 7.11 -13.20 -0.35
CA LEU A 82 7.18 -12.15 -1.39
C LEU A 82 8.52 -12.17 -2.12
N ARG A 83 9.63 -12.25 -1.37
CA ARG A 83 10.99 -12.34 -1.93
C ARG A 83 11.20 -13.62 -2.73
N ARG A 84 10.78 -14.77 -2.18
CA ARG A 84 10.90 -16.09 -2.82
C ARG A 84 10.21 -16.10 -4.19
N HIS A 85 9.05 -15.46 -4.29
CA HIS A 85 8.27 -15.37 -5.51
C HIS A 85 8.56 -14.11 -6.36
N ARG A 86 9.51 -13.27 -5.92
CA ARG A 86 9.89 -11.98 -6.54
C ARG A 86 8.70 -11.06 -6.81
N VAL A 87 7.70 -11.07 -5.93
CA VAL A 87 6.54 -10.19 -6.04
C VAL A 87 6.93 -8.78 -5.62
N ARG A 88 6.57 -7.80 -6.45
CA ARG A 88 6.83 -6.39 -6.17
C ARG A 88 5.99 -5.93 -4.98
N PHE A 89 6.66 -5.50 -3.93
CA PHE A 89 6.06 -4.96 -2.72
C PHE A 89 6.40 -3.47 -2.57
N VAL A 90 5.36 -2.65 -2.45
CA VAL A 90 5.44 -1.20 -2.34
C VAL A 90 4.90 -0.77 -0.99
N GLN A 91 5.73 -0.06 -0.23
CA GLN A 91 5.38 0.51 1.07
C GLN A 91 5.35 2.01 0.96
N VAL A 92 4.21 2.61 1.24
CA VAL A 92 3.99 4.05 1.16
C VAL A 92 3.35 4.58 2.42
N GLY A 93 3.43 5.87 2.65
CA GLY A 93 2.76 6.54 3.75
C GLY A 93 2.82 8.04 3.59
N ARG A 94 2.20 8.75 4.51
CA ARG A 94 2.31 10.20 4.57
C ARG A 94 3.63 10.60 5.21
N HIS A 95 4.22 11.71 4.75
CA HIS A 95 5.29 12.41 5.47
C HIS A 95 4.84 13.73 6.10
N GLN A 96 3.57 14.11 5.86
CA GLN A 96 2.94 15.28 6.46
C GLN A 96 1.41 15.09 6.53
N LEU A 97 0.71 16.01 7.18
CA LEU A 97 -0.74 15.93 7.36
C LEU A 97 -1.53 15.91 6.05
N LEU A 98 -1.22 16.85 5.15
CA LEU A 98 -1.96 17.06 3.90
C LEU A 98 -1.32 16.32 2.74
N THR A 99 -2.14 15.60 1.99
CA THR A 99 -1.76 14.98 0.73
C THR A 99 -2.58 15.53 -0.43
N THR A 100 -2.04 15.46 -1.65
CA THR A 100 -2.73 15.87 -2.88
C THR A 100 -2.92 14.70 -3.83
N ALA A 101 -3.84 14.83 -4.79
CA ALA A 101 -4.04 13.84 -5.84
C ALA A 101 -2.81 13.68 -6.77
N ALA A 102 -1.91 14.67 -6.80
CA ALA A 102 -0.63 14.58 -7.50
C ALA A 102 0.43 13.79 -6.68
N GLY A 103 0.12 13.45 -5.44
CA GLY A 103 0.99 12.68 -4.55
C GLY A 103 1.89 13.52 -3.65
N GLU A 104 1.71 14.85 -3.60
CA GLU A 104 2.43 15.67 -2.61
C GLU A 104 2.03 15.23 -1.20
N GLY A 105 2.97 15.29 -0.26
CA GLY A 105 2.76 14.81 1.12
C GLY A 105 2.86 13.29 1.30
N ILE A 106 3.15 12.53 0.24
CA ILE A 106 3.32 11.07 0.27
C ILE A 106 4.81 10.72 0.11
N THR A 107 5.25 9.70 0.83
CA THR A 107 6.57 9.09 0.70
C THR A 107 6.43 7.63 0.32
N THR A 108 7.29 7.17 -0.60
CA THR A 108 7.53 5.75 -0.85
C THR A 108 8.71 5.32 0.01
N PHE A 109 8.46 4.46 1.00
CA PHE A 109 9.51 3.93 1.88
C PHE A 109 10.31 2.84 1.20
N SER A 110 9.63 2.01 0.40
CA SER A 110 10.24 0.90 -0.31
C SER A 110 9.41 0.54 -1.53
N ASP A 111 10.08 0.15 -2.61
CA ASP A 111 9.51 -0.40 -3.83
C ASP A 111 10.51 -1.42 -4.38
N THR A 112 10.29 -2.70 -4.06
CA THR A 112 11.26 -3.76 -4.32
C THR A 112 10.59 -5.11 -4.54
N THR A 113 11.29 -6.02 -5.19
CA THR A 113 10.92 -7.45 -5.27
C THR A 113 11.63 -8.29 -4.21
N GLU A 114 12.47 -7.66 -3.39
CA GLU A 114 13.27 -8.31 -2.35
C GLU A 114 13.06 -7.63 -0.98
N PRO A 115 11.81 -7.53 -0.48
CA PRO A 115 11.54 -6.82 0.76
C PRO A 115 12.10 -7.57 1.96
N ASP A 116 12.70 -6.85 2.92
CA ASP A 116 13.29 -7.41 4.15
C ASP A 116 12.78 -6.78 5.44
N ARG A 117 12.20 -5.58 5.35
CA ARG A 117 11.68 -4.82 6.49
C ARG A 117 10.32 -4.19 6.18
N LEU A 118 9.49 -4.06 7.21
CA LEU A 118 8.26 -3.29 7.21
C LEU A 118 8.47 -1.92 7.87
N PHE A 119 8.00 -0.85 7.23
CA PHE A 119 8.15 0.53 7.73
C PHE A 119 6.97 0.94 8.63
N VAL A 120 6.76 0.18 9.71
CA VAL A 120 5.59 0.35 10.62
C VAL A 120 5.55 1.70 11.33
N GLU A 121 6.68 2.38 11.52
CA GLU A 121 6.69 3.70 12.15
C GLU A 121 6.18 4.80 11.20
N GLY A 122 6.21 4.55 9.89
CA GLY A 122 5.91 5.55 8.86
C GLY A 122 6.80 6.80 8.94
N ALA A 123 6.40 7.86 8.23
CA ALA A 123 7.04 9.18 8.35
C ALA A 123 6.13 10.21 9.05
N TYR A 124 4.83 9.99 9.06
CA TYR A 124 3.85 10.82 9.76
C TYR A 124 2.71 9.95 10.30
N ALA A 125 2.65 9.81 11.62
CA ALA A 125 1.70 8.93 12.29
C ALA A 125 0.27 9.51 12.32
N LEU A 126 -0.74 8.63 12.24
CA LEU A 126 -2.14 9.02 12.39
C LEU A 126 -2.42 9.58 13.79
N SER A 127 -1.76 9.04 14.81
CA SER A 127 -1.79 9.54 16.19
C SER A 127 -1.29 10.98 16.28
N THR A 128 -0.27 11.37 15.50
CA THR A 128 0.19 12.77 15.43
C THR A 128 -0.93 13.69 14.94
N GLU A 129 -1.62 13.34 13.85
CA GLU A 129 -2.77 14.11 13.34
C GLU A 129 -3.87 14.24 14.39
N MET A 130 -4.30 13.10 14.94
CA MET A 130 -5.45 13.04 15.84
C MET A 130 -5.17 13.80 17.13
N LEU A 131 -4.00 13.62 17.74
CA LEU A 131 -3.60 14.31 18.97
C LEU A 131 -3.47 15.81 18.75
N THR A 132 -2.91 16.24 17.61
CA THR A 132 -2.82 17.66 17.25
C THR A 132 -4.21 18.29 17.12
N ALA A 133 -5.19 17.53 16.62
CA ALA A 133 -6.58 17.96 16.51
C ALA A 133 -7.39 17.84 17.83
N GLY A 134 -6.76 17.42 18.94
CA GLY A 134 -7.44 17.21 20.22
C GLY A 134 -8.36 15.98 20.25
N THR A 135 -8.04 14.96 19.46
CA THR A 135 -8.83 13.72 19.30
C THR A 135 -7.96 12.47 19.42
N LEU A 136 -8.58 11.28 19.46
CA LEU A 136 -7.87 10.00 19.49
C LEU A 136 -8.20 9.14 18.26
N PRO A 137 -7.23 8.36 17.73
CA PRO A 137 -7.51 7.42 16.66
C PRO A 137 -8.60 6.41 17.05
N GLN A 138 -9.64 6.30 16.22
CA GLN A 138 -10.67 5.29 16.40
C GLN A 138 -10.09 3.90 16.10
N ARG A 139 -9.95 3.07 17.14
CA ARG A 139 -9.46 1.68 16.99
C ARG A 139 -10.56 0.67 16.61
N GLY A 140 -11.83 1.01 16.83
CA GLY A 140 -13.00 0.19 16.48
C GLY A 140 -14.08 0.96 15.71
N GLY A 141 -15.06 0.25 15.15
CA GLY A 141 -16.16 0.85 14.38
C GLY A 141 -15.78 1.22 12.95
N ALA A 142 -16.36 2.30 12.41
CA ALA A 142 -16.26 2.66 10.99
C ALA A 142 -14.85 3.07 10.49
N ARG A 143 -13.84 3.17 11.38
CA ARG A 143 -12.42 3.45 11.10
C ARG A 143 -12.17 4.55 10.04
N LYS A 144 -12.99 5.61 10.05
CA LYS A 144 -13.01 6.66 9.01
C LYS A 144 -11.66 7.37 8.86
N CYS A 145 -10.96 7.63 9.97
CA CYS A 145 -9.66 8.30 9.97
C CYS A 145 -8.59 7.45 9.26
N SER A 146 -8.53 6.15 9.56
CA SER A 146 -7.60 5.22 8.93
C SER A 146 -7.95 5.00 7.46
N ALA A 147 -9.24 4.88 7.13
CA ALA A 147 -9.69 4.75 5.75
C ALA A 147 -9.27 5.97 4.89
N ARG A 148 -9.45 7.19 5.41
CA ARG A 148 -8.97 8.42 4.76
C ARG A 148 -7.45 8.43 4.62
N ALA A 149 -6.72 8.16 5.70
CA ALA A 149 -5.26 8.18 5.69
C ALA A 149 -4.66 7.17 4.71
N LYS A 150 -5.30 6.00 4.53
CA LYS A 150 -4.88 4.98 3.57
C LYS A 150 -5.31 5.33 2.14
N GLY A 151 -6.58 5.66 1.90
CA GLY A 151 -7.07 5.98 0.55
C GLY A 151 -6.33 7.17 -0.07
N ALA A 152 -6.14 8.24 0.70
CA ALA A 152 -5.43 9.45 0.25
C ALA A 152 -3.94 9.22 -0.08
N VAL A 153 -3.40 8.06 0.30
CA VAL A 153 -2.03 7.63 -0.03
C VAL A 153 -2.04 6.61 -1.18
N LEU A 154 -2.93 5.61 -1.12
CA LEU A 154 -2.98 4.53 -2.09
C LEU A 154 -3.39 5.03 -3.48
N ASP A 155 -4.43 5.86 -3.58
CA ASP A 155 -4.99 6.28 -4.87
C ASP A 155 -3.95 6.92 -5.82
N PRO A 156 -3.21 7.98 -5.42
CA PRO A 156 -2.21 8.60 -6.30
C PRO A 156 -1.02 7.67 -6.58
N VAL A 157 -0.63 6.81 -5.63
CA VAL A 157 0.48 5.88 -5.84
C VAL A 157 0.09 4.79 -6.81
N ILE A 158 -1.10 4.20 -6.67
CA ILE A 158 -1.62 3.18 -7.60
C ILE A 158 -1.75 3.77 -8.99
N ALA A 159 -2.29 4.98 -9.14
CA ALA A 159 -2.39 5.66 -10.43
C ALA A 159 -1.02 5.82 -11.12
N ARG A 160 0.03 6.16 -10.35
CA ARG A 160 1.40 6.24 -10.85
C ARG A 160 1.96 4.86 -11.22
N LEU A 161 1.72 3.84 -10.39
CA LEU A 161 2.19 2.47 -10.65
C LEU A 161 1.58 1.92 -11.95
N THR A 162 0.28 2.08 -12.13
CA THR A 162 -0.46 1.56 -13.28
C THR A 162 -0.35 2.44 -14.53
N GLY A 163 0.18 3.65 -14.42
CA GLY A 163 0.33 4.58 -15.55
C GLY A 163 -1.00 4.92 -16.23
N GLY A 164 -2.10 4.89 -15.47
CA GLY A 164 -3.46 5.09 -16.00
C GLY A 164 -4.01 3.92 -16.82
N GLN A 165 -3.28 2.80 -16.92
CA GLN A 165 -3.75 1.61 -17.63
C GLN A 165 -4.84 0.88 -16.83
N PRO A 166 -5.74 0.14 -17.50
CA PRO A 166 -6.72 -0.70 -16.83
C PRO A 166 -6.08 -1.74 -15.90
N TYR A 167 -6.59 -1.86 -14.68
CA TYR A 167 -6.09 -2.77 -13.65
C TYR A 167 -7.23 -3.33 -12.78
N GLN A 168 -6.96 -4.49 -12.20
CA GLN A 168 -7.78 -5.12 -11.18
C GLN A 168 -7.26 -4.70 -9.80
N HIS A 169 -8.12 -4.10 -8.99
CA HIS A 169 -7.81 -3.68 -7.62
C HIS A 169 -8.41 -4.66 -6.62
N TYR A 170 -7.54 -5.41 -5.95
CA TYR A 170 -7.94 -6.43 -4.99
C TYR A 170 -7.93 -5.88 -3.58
N VAL A 171 -9.05 -6.08 -2.88
CA VAL A 171 -9.23 -5.71 -1.48
C VAL A 171 -9.75 -6.94 -0.72
N GLY A 172 -9.14 -7.24 0.42
CA GLY A 172 -9.50 -8.40 1.25
C GLY A 172 -10.75 -8.16 2.10
N PHE A 173 -11.88 -7.78 1.48
CA PHE A 173 -13.18 -7.81 2.15
C PHE A 173 -13.73 -9.23 2.13
N GLU A 174 -14.26 -9.65 3.27
CA GLU A 174 -14.91 -10.95 3.45
C GLU A 174 -16.45 -10.83 3.41
N VAL A 175 -17.16 -11.96 3.47
CA VAL A 175 -18.62 -12.07 3.27
C VAL A 175 -19.44 -11.14 4.18
N ASP A 176 -19.06 -10.96 5.44
CA ASP A 176 -19.72 -10.07 6.39
C ASP A 176 -19.42 -8.58 6.12
N GLU A 177 -18.50 -8.28 5.19
CA GLU A 177 -18.16 -6.93 4.72
C GLU A 177 -18.78 -6.57 3.36
N MET A 178 -19.82 -7.29 2.89
CA MET A 178 -20.48 -7.08 1.59
C MET A 178 -20.81 -5.60 1.30
N GLY A 179 -21.36 -4.87 2.29
CA GLY A 179 -21.68 -3.46 2.12
C GLY A 179 -20.47 -2.55 1.90
N ARG A 180 -19.25 -2.97 2.31
CA ARG A 180 -18.00 -2.26 1.98
C ARG A 180 -17.58 -2.55 0.54
N ALA A 181 -17.72 -3.79 0.07
CA ALA A 181 -17.44 -4.16 -1.32
C ALA A 181 -18.39 -3.46 -2.30
N GLU A 182 -19.68 -3.37 -2.00
CA GLU A 182 -20.63 -2.65 -2.85
C GLU A 182 -20.27 -1.17 -2.98
N ARG A 183 -19.92 -0.52 -1.85
CA ARG A 183 -19.45 0.87 -1.85
C ARG A 183 -18.14 1.03 -2.61
N ASP A 184 -17.19 0.12 -2.45
CA ASP A 184 -15.92 0.16 -3.18
C ASP A 184 -16.12 -0.06 -4.69
N ALA A 185 -17.06 -0.93 -5.08
CA ALA A 185 -17.39 -1.22 -6.47
C ALA A 185 -18.04 -0.01 -7.16
N ALA A 186 -18.75 0.84 -6.41
CA ALA A 186 -19.28 2.10 -6.92
C ALA A 186 -18.17 3.10 -7.34
N TYR A 187 -16.92 2.90 -6.90
CA TYR A 187 -15.76 3.69 -7.35
C TYR A 187 -15.00 3.04 -8.52
N ASN A 188 -15.59 2.05 -9.20
CA ASN A 188 -15.01 1.50 -10.42
C ASN A 188 -15.00 2.55 -11.54
N THR A 189 -13.95 2.52 -12.36
CA THR A 189 -13.77 3.42 -13.50
C THR A 189 -13.32 2.61 -14.72
N ALA A 190 -13.13 3.27 -15.86
CA ALA A 190 -12.54 2.62 -17.03
C ALA A 190 -11.13 2.05 -16.76
N ALA A 191 -10.40 2.63 -15.79
CA ALA A 191 -9.08 2.16 -15.39
C ALA A 191 -9.13 1.18 -14.21
N ARG A 192 -10.01 1.38 -13.22
CA ARG A 192 -10.05 0.59 -11.98
C ARG A 192 -11.24 -0.37 -11.95
N THR A 193 -10.96 -1.66 -11.79
CA THR A 193 -12.00 -2.67 -11.47
C THR A 193 -11.74 -3.32 -10.10
N GLY A 194 -12.62 -3.08 -9.14
CA GLY A 194 -12.58 -3.71 -7.81
C GLY A 194 -12.85 -5.22 -7.85
N ARG A 195 -12.09 -5.98 -7.06
CA ARG A 195 -12.17 -7.43 -6.91
C ARG A 195 -12.04 -7.81 -5.43
N TYR A 196 -12.87 -8.75 -4.98
CA TYR A 196 -12.98 -9.15 -3.57
C TYR A 196 -12.86 -10.68 -3.46
N PRO A 197 -11.64 -11.23 -3.34
CA PRO A 197 -11.40 -12.68 -3.49
C PRO A 197 -11.96 -13.58 -2.39
N LEU A 198 -12.51 -13.02 -1.32
CA LEU A 198 -13.03 -13.76 -0.17
C LEU A 198 -14.57 -13.75 -0.09
N MET A 199 -15.22 -13.28 -1.16
CA MET A 199 -16.68 -13.26 -1.34
C MET A 199 -17.13 -14.38 -2.27
#